data_AF-A0A839JVD2-F1
#
_entry.id   AF-A0A839JVD2-F1
#
_cell.length_a   1.000
_cell.length_b   1.000
_cell.length_c   1.000
_cell.angle_alpha   90.00
_cell.angle_beta   90.00
_cell.angle_gamma   90.00
#
_symmetry.space_group_name_H-M   'P 1'
#
loop_
_entity.id
_entity.type
_entity.pdbx_description
1 polymer ?
#
loop_
_entity_poly.entity_id
_entity_poly.type
_entity_poly.pdbx_seq_one_letter_code
_entity_poly.pdbx_strand_id
1 'polypeptide(L)'
;MAIFYFKIHIISRGKGGSAISAAAYRACQELYNPYDGRISDYTHKAGNVYSQIFIPDNTPNYLLNREKLWGSLEEAEKNKRAQLCREVTVALPKELSLKEQIELVKAYVTENFLPKGMVCDINIHDKGDGNPHAHILLPMRGIDENGQWENKQRKIYMLDGNGNKIYDKEKKQYACRTEPVNNWGNKENLITWRKNWAREVNQALERNGIEAKIDYRSYNEQGIKDRLPQTHEGKKHHIVEDTFSLNINQQIKECNLLGSMIVQEMALIYKEYTKDEEERNRKR
;
A
#
# COMPACT_ATOMS: atom_id res chain seq x y z
N MET A 1 -6.57 -18.51 3.96
CA MET A 1 -7.61 -17.52 4.23
C MET A 1 -7.08 -16.18 3.85
N ALA A 2 -7.83 -15.44 3.04
CA ALA A 2 -7.49 -14.07 2.65
C ALA A 2 -7.22 -13.21 3.89
N ILE A 3 -6.17 -12.39 3.84
CA ILE A 3 -5.77 -11.49 4.93
C ILE A 3 -5.77 -10.04 4.45
N PHE A 4 -6.16 -9.11 5.32
CA PHE A 4 -5.95 -7.70 5.05
C PHE A 4 -4.52 -7.31 5.43
N TYR A 5 -3.70 -6.95 4.45
CA TYR A 5 -2.45 -6.24 4.68
C TYR A 5 -2.36 -5.07 3.70
N PHE A 6 -2.10 -3.89 4.25
CA PHE A 6 -1.93 -2.67 3.47
C PHE A 6 -0.95 -1.76 4.20
N LYS A 7 0.25 -1.60 3.67
CA LYS A 7 1.31 -0.79 4.24
C LYS A 7 1.72 0.29 3.25
N ILE A 8 1.74 1.53 3.74
CA ILE A 8 2.34 2.65 3.01
C ILE A 8 3.63 3.05 3.70
N HIS A 9 4.69 3.26 2.93
CA HIS A 9 5.87 3.96 3.43
C HIS A 9 6.49 4.84 2.34
N ILE A 10 7.25 5.85 2.78
CA ILE A 10 7.92 6.79 1.89
C ILE A 10 9.39 6.41 1.77
N ILE A 11 9.86 6.29 0.54
CA ILE A 11 11.27 6.12 0.21
C ILE A 11 11.88 7.52 0.10
N SER A 12 12.87 7.79 0.93
CA SER A 12 13.48 9.12 1.04
C SER A 12 14.99 9.04 0.99
N ARG A 13 15.59 9.94 0.22
CA ARG A 13 17.04 10.02 0.05
C ARG A 13 17.76 10.31 1.35
N GLY A 14 17.18 11.18 2.18
CA GLY A 14 17.74 11.54 3.49
C GLY A 14 17.81 10.38 4.49
N LYS A 15 17.14 9.24 4.20
CA LYS A 15 17.20 8.01 4.99
C LYS A 15 17.96 6.89 4.26
N GLY A 16 18.77 7.24 3.26
CA GLY A 16 19.51 6.28 2.43
C GLY A 16 18.68 5.58 1.36
N GLY A 17 17.45 6.02 1.10
CA GLY A 17 16.60 5.45 0.06
C GLY A 17 16.97 5.94 -1.34
N SER A 18 16.77 5.07 -2.34
CA SER A 18 16.83 5.41 -3.77
C SER A 18 15.61 4.82 -4.47
N ALA A 19 15.02 5.58 -5.39
CA ALA A 19 13.89 5.13 -6.20
C ALA A 19 14.33 4.06 -7.20
N ILE A 20 15.50 4.23 -7.84
CA ILE A 20 16.10 3.23 -8.73
C ILE A 20 16.39 1.93 -7.98
N SER A 21 17.07 1.99 -6.83
CA SER A 21 17.36 0.79 -6.04
C SER A 21 16.09 0.10 -5.56
N ALA A 22 15.07 0.88 -5.15
CA ALA A 22 13.79 0.32 -4.78
C ALA A 22 13.11 -0.39 -5.95
N ALA A 23 13.00 0.26 -7.11
CA ALA A 23 12.39 -0.30 -8.31
C ALA A 23 13.12 -1.55 -8.80
N ALA A 24 14.45 -1.51 -8.87
CA ALA A 24 15.28 -2.65 -9.26
C ALA A 24 15.06 -3.85 -8.32
N TYR A 25 15.01 -3.60 -7.01
CA TYR A 25 14.76 -4.64 -6.01
C TYR A 25 13.40 -5.32 -6.20
N ARG A 26 12.33 -4.55 -6.46
CA ARG A 26 10.97 -5.10 -6.62
C ARG A 26 10.80 -5.76 -7.98
N ALA A 27 11.42 -5.23 -9.02
CA ALA A 27 11.33 -5.79 -10.35
C ALA A 27 12.26 -7.00 -10.57
N CYS A 28 13.19 -7.25 -9.64
CA CYS A 28 14.28 -8.23 -9.81
C CYS A 28 15.12 -7.92 -11.06
N GLN A 29 15.46 -6.64 -11.23
CA GLN A 29 16.17 -6.11 -12.41
C GLN A 29 17.49 -5.46 -12.00
N GLU A 30 18.34 -5.25 -13.00
CA GLU A 30 19.46 -4.31 -12.93
C GLU A 30 18.98 -2.96 -13.49
N LEU A 31 19.21 -1.87 -12.76
CA LEU A 31 18.89 -0.50 -13.20
C LEU A 31 20.03 0.47 -12.87
N TYR A 32 20.35 1.37 -13.79
CA TYR A 32 21.32 2.45 -13.61
C TYR A 32 20.66 3.71 -13.03
N ASN A 33 21.30 4.31 -12.02
CA ASN A 33 20.89 5.57 -11.42
C ASN A 33 21.72 6.74 -11.99
N PRO A 34 21.15 7.58 -12.87
CA PRO A 34 21.87 8.71 -13.44
C PRO A 34 22.22 9.81 -12.42
N TYR A 35 21.52 9.88 -11.28
CA TYR A 35 21.77 10.91 -10.27
C TYR A 35 23.09 10.71 -9.52
N ASP A 36 23.48 9.46 -9.22
CA ASP A 36 24.71 9.13 -8.47
C ASP A 36 25.69 8.23 -9.22
N GLY A 37 25.35 7.81 -10.45
CA GLY A 37 26.18 6.98 -11.31
C GLY A 37 26.26 5.51 -10.88
N ARG A 38 25.40 5.05 -9.97
CA ARG A 38 25.44 3.68 -9.44
C ARG A 38 24.49 2.74 -10.16
N ILE A 39 24.87 1.47 -10.23
CA ILE A 39 24.01 0.38 -10.71
C ILE A 39 23.41 -0.34 -9.50
N SER A 40 22.12 -0.64 -9.56
CA SER A 40 21.42 -1.50 -8.60
C SER A 40 21.04 -2.82 -9.28
N ASP A 41 21.83 -3.87 -9.07
CA ASP A 41 21.58 -5.20 -9.63
C ASP A 41 20.88 -6.13 -8.61
N TYR A 42 19.64 -6.49 -8.93
CA TYR A 42 18.86 -7.48 -8.18
C TYR A 42 18.36 -8.64 -9.07
N THR A 43 19.01 -8.89 -10.21
CA THR A 43 18.67 -9.98 -11.13
C THR A 43 18.79 -11.37 -10.50
N HIS A 44 19.66 -11.52 -9.49
CA HIS A 44 19.81 -12.73 -8.69
C HIS A 44 18.58 -13.05 -7.82
N LYS A 45 17.64 -12.11 -7.64
CA LYS A 45 16.42 -12.35 -6.85
C LYS A 45 15.35 -13.01 -7.72
N ALA A 46 14.72 -14.04 -7.17
CA ALA A 46 13.56 -14.69 -7.75
C ALA A 46 12.28 -14.29 -7.01
N GLY A 47 11.14 -14.70 -7.58
CA GLY A 47 9.82 -14.56 -6.97
C GLY A 47 9.00 -13.38 -7.48
N ASN A 48 9.55 -12.50 -8.33
CA ASN A 48 8.74 -11.53 -9.06
C ASN A 48 8.00 -12.24 -10.21
N VAL A 49 6.70 -12.44 -10.06
CA VAL A 49 5.85 -13.18 -11.02
C VAL A 49 5.12 -12.26 -11.99
N TYR A 50 5.13 -10.94 -11.73
CA TYR A 50 4.52 -9.96 -12.62
C TYR A 50 5.13 -8.57 -12.41
N SER A 51 5.39 -7.84 -13.50
CA SER A 51 5.93 -6.48 -13.44
C SER A 51 5.37 -5.62 -14.57
N GLN A 52 4.80 -4.46 -14.24
CA GLN A 52 4.32 -3.52 -15.24
C GLN A 52 4.27 -2.09 -14.69
N ILE A 53 4.50 -1.11 -15.57
CA ILE A 53 4.26 0.31 -15.29
C ILE A 53 2.96 0.74 -15.97
N PHE A 54 2.13 1.46 -15.22
CA PHE A 54 0.96 2.16 -15.71
C PHE A 54 1.18 3.65 -15.57
N ILE A 55 0.83 4.39 -16.61
CA ILE A 55 0.99 5.84 -16.67
C ILE A 55 -0.38 6.48 -16.89
N PRO A 56 -0.66 7.67 -16.32
CA PRO A 56 -1.87 8.42 -16.65
C PRO A 56 -1.91 8.82 -18.13
N ASP A 57 -3.10 9.14 -18.63
CA ASP A 57 -3.25 9.76 -19.94
C ASP A 57 -2.42 11.05 -20.03
N ASN A 58 -1.91 11.36 -21.21
CA ASN A 58 -1.06 12.53 -21.48
C ASN A 58 0.30 12.55 -20.77
N THR A 59 0.81 11.39 -20.35
CA THR A 59 2.19 11.28 -19.87
C THR A 59 3.11 10.67 -20.95
N PRO A 60 4.41 11.03 -20.97
CA PRO A 60 5.32 10.50 -21.99
C PRO A 60 5.48 8.98 -21.93
N ASN A 61 5.31 8.30 -23.08
CA ASN A 61 5.45 6.84 -23.19
C ASN A 61 6.81 6.30 -22.75
N TYR A 62 7.87 7.11 -22.76
CA TYR A 62 9.18 6.68 -22.26
C TYR A 62 9.15 6.28 -20.78
N LEU A 63 8.18 6.79 -20.01
CA LEU A 63 7.97 6.44 -18.60
C LEU A 63 7.47 5.00 -18.40
N LEU A 64 7.05 4.29 -19.46
CA LEU A 64 6.80 2.85 -19.40
C LEU A 64 8.10 2.03 -19.25
N ASN A 65 9.26 2.64 -19.51
CA ASN A 65 10.55 2.04 -19.20
C ASN A 65 10.95 2.39 -17.75
N ARG A 66 11.16 1.37 -16.93
CA ARG A 66 11.45 1.51 -15.49
C ARG A 66 12.70 2.30 -15.17
N GLU A 67 13.79 2.06 -15.91
CA GLU A 67 15.03 2.81 -15.72
C GLU A 67 14.82 4.29 -16.07
N LYS A 68 14.10 4.58 -17.17
CA LYS A 68 13.81 5.96 -17.55
C LYS A 68 12.85 6.66 -16.59
N LEU A 69 11.82 5.97 -16.11
CA LEU A 69 10.89 6.49 -15.10
C LEU A 69 11.64 6.92 -13.84
N TRP A 70 12.32 5.98 -13.19
CA TRP A 70 12.94 6.23 -11.90
C TRP A 70 14.22 7.05 -12.02
N GLY A 71 14.96 6.92 -13.12
CA GLY A 71 16.16 7.71 -13.39
C GLY A 71 15.84 9.18 -13.59
N SER A 72 14.84 9.50 -14.43
CA SER A 72 14.42 10.90 -14.62
C SER A 72 13.85 11.53 -13.35
N LEU A 73 13.16 10.75 -12.50
CA LEU A 73 12.70 11.21 -11.19
C LEU A 73 13.87 11.53 -10.25
N GLU A 74 14.90 10.67 -10.20
CA GLU A 74 16.09 10.88 -9.37
C GLU A 74 16.82 12.17 -9.77
N GLU A 75 16.94 12.46 -11.07
CA GLU A 75 17.53 13.70 -11.59
C GLU A 75 16.67 14.94 -11.27
N ALA A 76 15.34 14.82 -11.37
CA ALA A 76 14.41 15.90 -11.03
C ALA A 76 14.46 16.24 -9.52
N GLU A 77 14.77 15.27 -8.67
CA GLU A 77 14.93 15.47 -7.24
C GLU A 77 16.33 15.96 -6.89
N LYS A 78 16.49 17.28 -6.73
CA LYS A 78 17.79 17.89 -6.42
C LYS A 78 18.13 17.91 -4.92
N ASN A 79 17.17 17.65 -4.03
CA ASN A 79 17.38 17.79 -2.59
C ASN A 79 17.93 16.49 -1.97
N LYS A 80 19.00 16.57 -1.17
CA LYS A 80 19.56 15.41 -0.45
C LYS A 80 18.58 14.71 0.51
N ARG A 81 17.51 15.40 0.93
CA ARG A 81 16.42 14.87 1.78
C ARG A 81 15.12 14.65 1.00
N ALA A 82 15.17 14.59 -0.33
CA ALA A 82 13.98 14.38 -1.16
C ALA A 82 13.22 13.10 -0.75
N GLN A 83 11.89 13.24 -0.63
CA GLN A 83 10.98 12.10 -0.64
C GLN A 83 10.75 11.70 -2.10
N LEU A 84 11.24 10.55 -2.51
CA LEU A 84 11.33 10.18 -3.93
C LEU A 84 10.02 9.56 -4.40
N CYS A 85 9.62 8.49 -3.74
CA CYS A 85 8.41 7.75 -4.06
C CYS A 85 7.76 7.21 -2.78
N ARG A 86 6.51 6.81 -2.94
CA ARG A 86 5.73 6.09 -1.96
C ARG A 86 5.59 4.65 -2.42
N GLU A 87 5.74 3.73 -1.50
CA GLU A 87 5.46 2.32 -1.72
C GLU A 87 4.20 1.92 -0.99
N VAL A 88 3.27 1.33 -1.72
CA VAL A 88 2.10 0.64 -1.19
C VAL A 88 2.36 -0.86 -1.33
N THR A 89 2.36 -1.57 -0.22
CA THR A 89 2.47 -3.04 -0.18
C THR A 89 1.14 -3.63 0.26
N VAL A 90 0.60 -4.55 -0.54
CA VAL A 90 -0.67 -5.22 -0.28
C VAL A 90 -0.52 -6.74 -0.33
N ALA A 91 -1.17 -7.46 0.58
CA ALA A 91 -1.28 -8.92 0.48
C ALA A 91 -2.34 -9.29 -0.55
N LEU A 92 -2.06 -10.31 -1.35
CA LEU A 92 -2.97 -10.86 -2.34
C LEU A 92 -3.62 -12.14 -1.77
N PRO A 93 -4.91 -12.38 -2.02
CA PRO A 93 -5.51 -13.66 -1.62
C PRO A 93 -4.89 -14.82 -2.40
N LYS A 94 -4.30 -15.78 -1.68
CA LYS A 94 -3.72 -16.98 -2.27
C LYS A 94 -4.76 -17.91 -2.90
N GLU A 95 -6.04 -17.70 -2.56
CA GLU A 95 -7.18 -18.39 -3.12
C GLU A 95 -7.47 -17.95 -4.58
N LEU A 96 -6.96 -16.78 -5.00
CA LEU A 96 -7.07 -16.30 -6.38
C LEU A 96 -5.92 -16.83 -7.24
N SER A 97 -6.21 -17.14 -8.50
CA SER A 97 -5.19 -17.48 -9.51
C SER A 97 -4.26 -16.28 -9.76
N LEU A 98 -3.03 -16.53 -10.24
CA LEU A 98 -2.11 -15.44 -10.60
C LEU A 98 -2.74 -14.43 -11.56
N LYS A 99 -3.55 -14.91 -12.51
CA LYS A 99 -4.29 -14.05 -13.45
C LYS A 99 -5.27 -13.14 -12.71
N GLU A 100 -6.08 -13.68 -11.81
CA GLU A 100 -7.01 -12.89 -10.99
C GLU A 100 -6.29 -11.91 -10.07
N GLN A 101 -5.16 -12.32 -9.48
CA GLN A 101 -4.33 -11.45 -8.66
C GLN A 101 -3.78 -10.25 -9.46
N ILE A 102 -3.30 -10.49 -10.69
CA ILE A 102 -2.86 -9.43 -11.60
C ILE A 102 -4.01 -8.48 -11.92
N GLU A 103 -5.18 -9.00 -12.30
CA GLU A 103 -6.34 -8.17 -12.65
C GLU A 103 -6.87 -7.39 -11.45
N LEU A 104 -6.84 -7.96 -10.25
CA LEU A 104 -7.17 -7.26 -9.00
C LEU A 104 -6.25 -6.06 -8.76
N VAL A 105 -4.93 -6.23 -8.90
CA VAL A 105 -3.97 -5.13 -8.69
C VAL A 105 -4.15 -4.06 -9.77
N LYS A 106 -4.33 -4.45 -11.04
CA LYS A 106 -4.60 -3.53 -12.15
C LYS A 106 -5.85 -2.70 -11.92
N ALA A 107 -6.97 -3.34 -11.61
CA ALA A 107 -8.22 -2.67 -11.32
C ALA A 107 -8.05 -1.66 -10.18
N TYR A 108 -7.37 -2.08 -9.11
CA TYR A 108 -7.09 -1.22 -7.96
C TYR A 108 -6.27 0.03 -8.34
N VAL A 109 -5.15 -0.11 -9.05
CA VAL A 109 -4.31 1.05 -9.41
C VAL A 109 -4.98 1.97 -10.43
N THR A 110 -5.73 1.40 -11.38
CA THR A 110 -6.48 2.15 -12.40
C THR A 110 -7.63 2.95 -11.80
N GLU A 111 -8.27 2.47 -10.72
CA GLU A 111 -9.31 3.26 -10.05
C GLU A 111 -8.74 4.29 -9.06
N ASN A 112 -7.67 3.95 -8.35
CA ASN A 112 -7.25 4.71 -7.17
C ASN A 112 -6.13 5.73 -7.42
N PHE A 113 -5.26 5.48 -8.41
CA PHE A 113 -4.02 6.24 -8.58
C PHE A 113 -3.92 6.91 -9.95
N LEU A 114 -4.18 6.20 -11.05
CA LEU A 114 -4.09 6.77 -12.41
C LEU A 114 -4.98 8.02 -12.61
N PRO A 115 -6.26 8.03 -12.17
CA PRO A 115 -7.14 9.20 -12.34
C PRO A 115 -6.71 10.40 -11.49
N LYS A 116 -5.78 10.20 -10.55
CA LYS A 116 -5.18 11.26 -9.74
C LYS A 116 -3.89 11.81 -10.34
N GLY A 117 -3.49 11.34 -11.52
CA GLY A 117 -2.25 11.73 -12.21
C GLY A 117 -0.99 11.01 -11.69
N MET A 118 -1.13 9.90 -10.96
CA MET A 118 0.02 9.13 -10.47
C MET A 118 0.47 8.10 -11.50
N VAL A 119 1.77 8.04 -11.75
CA VAL A 119 2.40 6.86 -12.38
C VAL A 119 2.50 5.72 -11.36
N CYS A 120 2.24 4.48 -11.79
CA CYS A 120 2.24 3.29 -10.94
C CYS A 120 3.19 2.23 -11.50
N ASP A 121 4.25 1.91 -10.77
CA ASP A 121 5.10 0.74 -11.07
C ASP A 121 4.70 -0.42 -10.15
N ILE A 122 4.06 -1.44 -10.73
CA ILE A 122 3.55 -2.59 -10.00
C ILE A 122 4.45 -3.80 -10.19
N ASN A 123 4.72 -4.50 -9.09
CA ASN A 123 5.47 -5.74 -9.06
C ASN A 123 4.77 -6.72 -8.10
N ILE A 124 4.47 -7.93 -8.56
CA ILE A 124 3.83 -8.98 -7.75
C ILE A 124 4.86 -10.03 -7.40
N HIS A 125 5.00 -10.30 -6.12
CA HIS A 125 5.91 -11.30 -5.58
C HIS A 125 5.12 -12.51 -5.10
N ASP A 126 5.49 -13.69 -5.60
CA ASP A 126 5.03 -14.98 -5.11
C ASP A 126 6.18 -15.99 -5.17
N LYS A 127 6.53 -16.54 -4.00
CA LYS A 127 7.61 -17.52 -3.84
C LYS A 127 7.07 -18.94 -3.61
N GLY A 128 5.75 -19.13 -3.65
CA GLY A 128 5.11 -20.37 -3.24
C GLY A 128 5.11 -20.60 -1.73
N ASP A 129 5.44 -19.59 -0.92
CA ASP A 129 5.42 -19.63 0.55
C ASP A 129 4.04 -19.32 1.15
N GLY A 130 3.03 -19.12 0.28
CA GLY A 130 1.67 -18.80 0.67
C GLY A 130 1.44 -17.33 1.05
N ASN A 131 2.40 -16.44 0.75
CA ASN A 131 2.30 -15.00 1.00
C ASN A 131 2.49 -14.16 -0.30
N PRO A 132 1.62 -14.34 -1.31
CA PRO A 132 1.67 -13.50 -2.50
C PRO A 132 1.33 -12.04 -2.12
N HIS A 133 2.11 -11.10 -2.62
CA HIS A 133 1.94 -9.68 -2.32
C HIS A 133 2.34 -8.79 -3.50
N ALA A 134 1.73 -7.63 -3.60
CA ALA A 134 2.09 -6.63 -4.60
C ALA A 134 2.80 -5.44 -3.95
N HIS A 135 3.84 -4.96 -4.63
CA HIS A 135 4.49 -3.68 -4.38
C HIS A 135 4.07 -2.70 -5.49
N ILE A 136 3.53 -1.55 -5.08
CA ILE A 136 3.11 -0.47 -5.98
C ILE A 136 3.95 0.75 -5.62
N LEU A 137 4.89 1.12 -6.49
CA LEU A 137 5.69 2.33 -6.32
C LEU A 137 5.03 3.50 -7.07
N LEU A 138 4.87 4.61 -6.36
CA LEU A 138 4.22 5.84 -6.80
C LEU A 138 5.18 7.02 -6.64
N PRO A 139 5.60 7.72 -7.72
CA PRO A 139 6.40 8.93 -7.59
C PRO A 139 5.73 10.00 -6.71
N MET A 140 6.53 10.81 -6.01
CA MET A 140 6.01 11.93 -5.21
C MET A 140 5.74 13.20 -6.05
N ARG A 141 5.90 13.12 -7.38
CA ARG A 141 5.67 14.20 -8.35
C ARG A 141 4.68 13.72 -9.41
N GLY A 142 3.81 14.61 -9.85
CA GLY A 142 3.03 14.44 -11.08
C GLY A 142 3.87 14.78 -12.31
N ILE A 143 3.27 14.55 -13.47
CA ILE A 143 3.79 14.98 -14.76
C ILE A 143 2.87 16.09 -15.26
N ASP A 144 3.45 17.22 -15.68
CA ASP A 144 2.70 18.33 -16.25
C ASP A 144 2.31 18.09 -17.71
N GLU A 145 1.55 19.03 -18.28
CA GLU A 145 1.10 19.00 -19.67
C GLU A 145 2.24 18.96 -20.71
N ASN A 146 3.46 19.35 -20.33
CA ASN A 146 4.64 19.32 -21.18
C ASN A 146 5.46 18.02 -21.00
N GLY A 147 4.96 17.07 -20.21
CA GLY A 147 5.65 15.83 -19.93
C GLY A 147 6.80 15.96 -18.93
N GLN A 148 6.88 17.04 -18.16
CA GLN A 148 7.94 17.27 -17.17
C GLN A 148 7.46 16.97 -15.74
N TRP A 149 8.42 16.63 -14.87
CA TRP A 149 8.14 16.41 -13.45
C TRP A 149 7.70 17.70 -12.75
N GLU A 150 6.48 17.71 -12.23
CA GLU A 150 5.91 18.85 -11.52
C GLU A 150 6.70 19.18 -10.24
N ASN A 151 6.64 20.44 -9.84
CA ASN A 151 6.99 20.81 -8.48
C ASN A 151 6.00 20.20 -7.49
N LYS A 152 6.48 19.66 -6.37
CA LYS A 152 5.59 19.14 -5.32
C LYS A 152 4.78 20.22 -4.63
N GLN A 153 5.28 21.45 -4.67
CA GLN A 153 4.75 22.59 -3.96
C GLN A 153 4.83 23.84 -4.82
N ARG A 154 3.86 24.73 -4.68
CA ARG A 154 3.81 26.05 -5.31
C ARG A 154 3.74 27.15 -4.24
N LYS A 155 4.30 28.32 -4.56
CA LYS A 155 4.20 29.51 -3.71
C LYS A 155 2.97 30.32 -4.10
N ILE A 156 2.15 30.66 -3.12
CA ILE A 156 1.01 31.56 -3.26
C ILE A 156 1.33 32.84 -2.49
N TYR A 157 1.41 33.95 -3.21
CA TYR A 157 1.64 35.26 -2.61
C TYR A 157 0.36 35.80 -1.98
N MET A 158 0.46 36.36 -0.78
CA MET A 158 -0.66 37.02 -0.12
C MET A 158 -0.87 38.40 -0.75
N LEU A 159 -2.13 38.73 -1.02
CA LEU A 159 -2.53 39.97 -1.66
C LEU A 159 -3.24 40.89 -0.65
N ASP A 160 -3.05 42.19 -0.78
CA ASP A 160 -3.80 43.20 -0.04
C ASP A 160 -5.21 43.41 -0.61
N GLY A 161 -6.00 44.31 -0.02
CA GLY A 161 -7.36 44.62 -0.49
C GLY A 161 -7.43 45.17 -1.92
N ASN A 162 -6.30 45.56 -2.52
CA ASN A 162 -6.19 46.07 -3.88
C ASN A 162 -5.60 45.03 -4.85
N GLY A 163 -5.34 43.79 -4.39
CA GLY A 163 -4.75 42.73 -5.21
C GLY A 163 -3.22 42.82 -5.37
N ASN A 164 -2.53 43.71 -4.67
CA ASN A 164 -1.07 43.81 -4.73
C ASN A 164 -0.42 42.84 -3.75
N LYS A 165 0.76 42.31 -4.10
CA LYS A 165 1.52 41.42 -3.21
C LYS A 165 1.94 42.16 -1.95
N ILE A 166 1.63 41.59 -0.80
CA ILE A 166 2.03 42.12 0.50
C ILE A 166 3.54 41.89 0.69
N TYR A 167 4.29 42.95 0.93
CA TYR A 167 5.72 42.86 1.23
C TYR A 167 5.96 42.74 2.75
N ASP A 168 6.59 41.66 3.19
CA ASP A 168 7.00 41.43 4.57
C ASP A 168 8.37 42.09 4.80
N LYS A 169 8.37 43.24 5.49
CA LYS A 169 9.58 44.04 5.74
C LYS A 169 10.57 43.34 6.65
N GLU A 170 10.11 42.50 7.59
CA GLU A 170 10.98 41.77 8.52
C GLU A 170 11.73 40.66 7.79
N LYS A 171 11.01 39.88 6.98
CA LYS A 171 11.60 38.79 6.19
C LYS A 171 12.25 39.25 4.89
N LYS A 172 12.13 40.55 4.56
CA LYS A 172 12.62 41.17 3.31
C LYS A 172 12.19 40.40 2.06
N GLN A 173 10.94 39.92 2.04
CA GLN A 173 10.38 39.17 0.92
C GLN A 173 8.87 39.39 0.84
N TYR A 174 8.27 39.11 -0.31
CA TYR A 174 6.81 39.08 -0.40
C TYR A 174 6.23 37.96 0.47
N ALA A 175 5.20 38.29 1.24
CA ALA A 175 4.51 37.36 2.08
C ALA A 175 3.89 36.27 1.20
N CYS A 176 4.28 35.02 1.44
CA CYS A 176 3.79 33.88 0.68
C CYS A 176 3.56 32.70 1.60
N ARG A 177 2.60 31.86 1.22
CA ARG A 177 2.47 30.50 1.76
C ARG A 177 2.82 29.50 0.68
N THR A 178 3.25 28.32 1.11
CA THR A 178 3.54 27.21 0.22
C THR A 178 2.39 26.21 0.31
N GLU A 179 1.88 25.78 -0.83
CA GLU A 179 0.84 24.75 -0.91
C GLU A 179 1.32 23.56 -1.75
N PRO A 180 0.95 22.33 -1.39
CA PRO A 180 1.12 21.17 -2.27
C PRO A 180 0.43 21.41 -3.62
N VAL A 181 1.06 20.95 -4.72
CA VAL A 181 0.44 21.01 -6.06
C VAL A 181 -0.68 19.97 -6.20
N ASN A 182 -0.57 18.85 -5.49
CA ASN A 182 -1.59 17.82 -5.43
C ASN A 182 -1.92 17.45 -3.97
N ASN A 183 -3.04 16.75 -3.77
CA ASN A 183 -3.52 16.33 -2.46
C ASN A 183 -3.07 14.92 -2.06
N TRP A 184 -2.11 14.31 -2.77
CA TRP A 184 -1.72 12.91 -2.60
C TRP A 184 -1.17 12.59 -1.20
N GLY A 185 -0.68 13.61 -0.49
CA GLY A 185 -0.17 13.50 0.88
C GLY A 185 -1.23 13.54 1.98
N ASN A 186 -2.50 13.80 1.68
CA ASN A 186 -3.54 13.96 2.69
C ASN A 186 -3.82 12.65 3.43
N LYS A 187 -3.99 12.74 4.77
CA LYS A 187 -4.24 11.57 5.63
C LYS A 187 -5.53 10.82 5.26
N GLU A 188 -6.56 11.54 4.82
CA GLU A 188 -7.84 10.96 4.39
C GLU A 188 -7.67 9.96 3.24
N ASN A 189 -6.73 10.23 2.32
CA ASN A 189 -6.46 9.33 1.20
C ASN A 189 -6.00 7.95 1.67
N LEU A 190 -5.23 7.86 2.76
CA LEU A 190 -4.80 6.56 3.30
C LEU A 190 -6.01 5.70 3.70
N ILE A 191 -7.00 6.30 4.35
CA ILE A 191 -8.21 5.58 4.77
C ILE A 191 -9.01 5.15 3.53
N THR A 192 -9.17 6.05 2.56
CA THR A 192 -9.85 5.74 1.29
C THR A 192 -9.16 4.61 0.53
N TRP A 193 -7.84 4.65 0.38
CA TRP A 193 -7.10 3.60 -0.32
C TRP A 193 -7.18 2.24 0.36
N ARG A 194 -7.10 2.20 1.70
CA ARG A 194 -7.28 0.98 2.49
C ARG A 194 -8.69 0.40 2.31
N LYS A 195 -9.71 1.26 2.40
CA LYS A 195 -11.11 0.89 2.20
C LYS A 195 -11.34 0.34 0.79
N ASN A 196 -10.83 1.03 -0.22
CA ASN A 196 -10.97 0.62 -1.62
C ASN A 196 -10.24 -0.70 -1.87
N TRP A 197 -9.08 -0.93 -1.26
CA TRP A 197 -8.37 -2.22 -1.36
C TRP A 197 -9.21 -3.37 -0.80
N ALA A 198 -9.77 -3.21 0.41
CA ALA A 198 -10.66 -4.21 0.98
C ALA A 198 -11.89 -4.47 0.09
N ARG A 199 -12.48 -3.41 -0.48
CA ARG A 199 -13.60 -3.53 -1.42
C ARG A 199 -13.23 -4.35 -2.66
N GLU A 200 -12.13 -4.00 -3.33
CA GLU A 200 -11.69 -4.70 -4.54
C GLU A 200 -11.38 -6.18 -4.27
N VAL A 201 -10.68 -6.47 -3.17
CA VAL A 201 -10.39 -7.86 -2.79
C VAL A 201 -11.67 -8.64 -2.52
N ASN A 202 -12.61 -8.08 -1.76
CA ASN A 202 -13.87 -8.76 -1.46
C ASN A 202 -14.70 -9.01 -2.72
N GLN A 203 -14.73 -8.06 -3.66
CA GLN A 203 -15.39 -8.25 -4.96
C GLN A 203 -14.70 -9.33 -5.79
N ALA A 204 -13.36 -9.39 -5.79
CA ALA A 204 -12.62 -10.41 -6.50
C ALA A 204 -12.87 -11.81 -5.91
N LEU A 205 -12.91 -11.94 -4.59
CA LEU A 205 -13.24 -13.19 -3.90
C LEU A 205 -14.67 -13.65 -4.22
N GLU A 206 -15.64 -12.74 -4.13
CA GLU A 206 -17.04 -13.02 -4.44
C GLU A 206 -17.25 -13.45 -5.90
N ARG A 207 -16.62 -12.77 -6.86
CA ARG A 207 -16.67 -13.14 -8.29
C ARG A 207 -16.12 -14.53 -8.58
N ASN A 208 -15.22 -15.04 -7.73
CA ASN A 208 -14.65 -16.38 -7.83
C ASN A 208 -15.35 -17.41 -6.92
N GLY A 209 -16.49 -17.05 -6.32
CA GLY A 209 -17.26 -17.95 -5.45
C GLY A 209 -16.56 -18.27 -4.12
N ILE A 210 -15.63 -17.42 -3.67
CA ILE A 210 -14.88 -17.61 -2.44
C ILE A 210 -15.57 -16.83 -1.31
N GLU A 211 -16.00 -17.54 -0.26
CA GLU A 211 -16.74 -16.92 0.87
C GLU A 211 -15.89 -16.03 1.78
N ALA A 212 -14.56 -16.08 1.65
CA ALA A 212 -13.66 -15.29 2.48
C ALA A 212 -13.88 -13.77 2.26
N LYS A 213 -13.78 -13.00 3.34
CA LYS A 213 -13.84 -11.53 3.32
C LYS A 213 -12.73 -10.94 4.18
N ILE A 214 -12.27 -9.76 3.77
CA ILE A 214 -11.30 -8.95 4.48
C ILE A 214 -11.92 -7.60 4.87
N ASP A 215 -11.43 -7.03 5.97
CA ASP A 215 -11.82 -5.70 6.44
C ASP A 215 -10.57 -4.87 6.70
N TYR A 216 -10.61 -3.59 6.30
CA TYR A 216 -9.48 -2.67 6.41
C TYR A 216 -9.31 -2.08 7.82
N ARG A 217 -10.36 -2.16 8.64
CA ARG A 217 -10.42 -1.69 10.01
C ARG A 217 -9.71 -2.68 10.93
N SER A 218 -9.15 -2.17 12.03
CA SER A 218 -8.65 -3.02 13.10
C SER A 218 -9.77 -3.86 13.74
N TYR A 219 -9.42 -4.96 14.41
CA TYR A 219 -10.40 -5.76 15.16
C TYR A 219 -11.18 -4.91 16.18
N ASN A 220 -10.50 -3.98 16.86
CA ASN A 220 -11.14 -3.05 17.79
C ASN A 220 -12.20 -2.17 17.09
N GLU A 221 -11.90 -1.62 15.93
CA GLU A 221 -12.86 -0.82 15.13
C GLU A 221 -14.01 -1.65 14.53
N GLN A 222 -13.84 -2.96 14.42
CA GLN A 222 -14.89 -3.90 14.03
C GLN A 222 -15.74 -4.36 15.23
N GLY A 223 -15.34 -4.03 16.46
CA GLY A 223 -15.96 -4.55 17.68
C GLY A 223 -15.60 -6.01 18.01
N ILE A 224 -14.60 -6.58 17.33
CA ILE A 224 -14.09 -7.93 17.57
C ILE A 224 -13.16 -7.88 18.78
N LYS A 225 -13.57 -8.51 19.88
CA LYS A 225 -12.84 -8.52 21.16
C LYS A 225 -12.18 -9.85 21.48
N ASP A 226 -12.62 -10.90 20.81
CA ASP A 226 -12.27 -12.31 21.01
C ASP A 226 -11.11 -12.78 20.11
N ARG A 227 -10.56 -11.89 19.27
CA ARG A 227 -9.41 -12.19 18.40
C ARG A 227 -8.22 -11.28 18.68
N LEU A 228 -7.06 -11.90 18.82
CA LEU A 228 -5.78 -11.21 18.95
C LEU A 228 -5.19 -10.91 17.57
N PRO A 229 -4.73 -9.66 17.32
CA PRO A 229 -4.06 -9.30 16.06
C PRO A 229 -2.65 -9.90 16.01
N GLN A 230 -2.24 -10.36 14.83
CA GLN A 230 -0.89 -10.85 14.59
C GLN A 230 0.13 -9.70 14.43
N THR A 231 1.39 -9.99 14.73
CA THR A 231 2.51 -9.06 14.54
C THR A 231 3.15 -9.26 13.16
N HIS A 232 3.56 -8.19 12.49
CA HIS A 232 4.16 -8.29 11.15
C HIS A 232 5.57 -8.89 11.18
N GLU A 233 5.76 -10.02 10.51
CA GLU A 233 7.05 -10.69 10.35
C GLU A 233 7.85 -10.10 9.17
N GLY A 234 8.77 -9.16 9.45
CA GLY A 234 9.74 -8.67 8.46
C GLY A 234 10.91 -9.62 8.22
N LYS A 235 11.72 -9.37 7.17
CA LYS A 235 12.89 -10.18 6.76
C LYS A 235 13.87 -10.60 7.87
N LYS A 236 14.00 -9.81 8.95
CA LYS A 236 14.87 -10.16 10.08
C LYS A 236 14.43 -11.44 10.80
N HIS A 237 13.15 -11.79 10.76
CA HIS A 237 12.61 -13.01 11.40
C HIS A 237 12.95 -14.30 10.64
N HIS A 238 13.52 -14.23 9.44
CA HIS A 238 13.92 -15.42 8.66
C HIS A 238 15.44 -15.64 8.61
N ILE A 239 16.26 -14.63 8.98
CA ILE A 239 17.73 -14.72 8.92
C ILE A 239 18.33 -15.11 10.28
N VAL A 240 17.61 -14.80 11.36
CA VAL A 240 17.83 -15.36 12.68
C VAL A 240 16.57 -16.17 12.96
N GLU A 241 16.71 -17.39 13.46
CA GLU A 241 15.63 -18.11 14.15
C GLU A 241 15.18 -17.26 15.35
N ASP A 242 14.49 -16.15 15.11
CA ASP A 242 13.78 -15.40 16.13
C ASP A 242 12.51 -16.19 16.44
N THR A 243 12.75 -17.38 17.01
CA THR A 243 11.78 -18.37 17.45
C THR A 243 10.72 -17.72 18.31
N PHE A 244 11.04 -16.63 19.02
CA PHE A 244 10.11 -15.92 19.87
C PHE A 244 8.92 -15.29 19.10
N SER A 245 9.18 -14.52 18.03
CA SER A 245 8.12 -13.82 17.28
C SER A 245 7.28 -14.77 16.42
N LEU A 246 7.90 -15.77 15.80
CA LEU A 246 7.23 -16.86 15.08
C LEU A 246 6.33 -17.67 16.02
N ASN A 247 6.84 -17.99 17.22
CA ASN A 247 6.08 -18.67 18.27
C ASN A 247 4.90 -17.80 18.75
N ILE A 248 5.05 -16.48 18.87
CA ILE A 248 3.93 -15.59 19.24
C ILE A 248 2.83 -15.61 18.18
N ASN A 249 3.13 -15.47 16.89
CA ASN A 249 2.09 -15.50 15.86
C ASN A 249 1.43 -16.88 15.75
N GLN A 250 2.18 -17.96 15.97
CA GLN A 250 1.64 -19.32 16.03
C GLN A 250 0.72 -19.48 17.25
N GLN A 251 1.14 -19.04 18.44
CA GLN A 251 0.32 -19.00 19.64
C GLN A 251 -0.95 -18.15 19.43
N ILE A 252 -0.84 -16.99 18.78
CA ILE A 252 -2.01 -16.16 18.43
C ILE A 252 -2.97 -16.92 17.51
N LYS A 253 -2.47 -17.68 16.52
CA LYS A 253 -3.32 -18.52 15.66
C LYS A 253 -4.03 -19.60 16.48
N GLU A 254 -3.30 -20.29 17.35
CA GLU A 254 -3.84 -21.34 18.22
C GLU A 254 -4.87 -20.77 19.21
N CYS A 255 -4.58 -19.66 19.86
CA CYS A 255 -5.52 -18.96 20.74
C CYS A 255 -6.77 -18.49 20.00
N ASN A 256 -6.63 -17.90 18.80
CA ASN A 256 -7.77 -17.47 18.00
C ASN A 256 -8.62 -18.67 17.53
N LEU A 257 -7.99 -19.81 17.21
CA LEU A 257 -8.69 -21.04 16.84
C LEU A 257 -9.46 -21.61 18.03
N LEU A 258 -8.81 -21.76 19.18
CA LEU A 258 -9.43 -22.22 20.42
C LEU A 258 -10.57 -21.31 20.85
N GLY A 259 -10.37 -19.99 20.82
CA GLY A 259 -11.41 -19.01 21.12
C GLY A 259 -12.63 -19.15 20.20
N SER A 260 -12.40 -19.33 18.89
CA SER A 260 -13.49 -19.58 17.93
C SER A 260 -14.24 -20.87 18.22
N MET A 261 -13.55 -21.95 18.60
CA MET A 261 -14.18 -23.23 18.95
C MET A 261 -15.05 -23.10 20.21
N ILE A 262 -14.54 -22.42 21.24
CA ILE A 262 -15.27 -22.17 22.49
C ILE A 262 -16.53 -21.35 22.20
N VAL A 263 -16.45 -20.29 21.41
CA VAL A 263 -17.61 -19.46 21.06
C VAL A 263 -18.67 -20.28 20.30
N GLN A 264 -18.25 -21.16 19.38
CA GLN A 264 -19.17 -22.04 18.65
C GLN A 264 -19.86 -23.04 19.58
N GLU A 265 -19.10 -23.67 20.49
CA GLU A 265 -19.63 -24.62 21.46
C GLU A 265 -20.60 -23.95 22.44
N MET A 266 -20.26 -22.77 22.96
CA MET A 266 -21.16 -21.97 23.80
C MET A 266 -22.45 -21.59 23.06
N ALA A 267 -22.37 -21.26 21.77
CA ALA A 267 -23.56 -20.96 20.96
C ALA A 267 -24.47 -22.18 20.77
N LEU A 268 -23.90 -23.37 20.60
CA LEU A 268 -24.66 -24.63 20.52
C LEU A 268 -25.35 -24.94 21.85
N ILE A 269 -24.62 -24.85 22.97
CA ILE A 269 -25.17 -25.06 24.32
C ILE A 269 -26.31 -24.07 24.59
N TYR A 270 -26.14 -22.80 24.25
CA TYR A 270 -27.18 -21.79 24.44
C TYR A 270 -28.43 -22.07 23.57
N LYS A 271 -28.24 -22.57 22.35
CA LYS A 271 -29.34 -22.96 21.47
C LYS A 271 -30.10 -24.18 21.98
N GLU A 272 -29.43 -25.13 22.61
CA GLU A 272 -30.08 -26.27 23.26
C GLU A 272 -30.86 -25.84 24.51
N TYR A 273 -30.23 -25.03 25.36
CA TYR A 273 -30.88 -24.49 26.56
C TYR A 273 -32.16 -23.71 26.23
N THR A 274 -32.11 -22.84 25.22
CA THR A 274 -33.29 -22.05 24.79
C THR A 274 -34.41 -22.91 24.24
N LYS A 275 -34.09 -23.97 23.48
CA LYS A 275 -35.09 -24.95 23.03
C LYS A 275 -35.74 -25.70 24.20
N ASP A 276 -34.93 -26.14 25.16
CA ASP A 276 -35.43 -26.83 26.36
C ASP A 276 -36.32 -25.92 27.21
N GLU A 277 -35.97 -24.64 27.32
CA GLU A 277 -36.77 -23.63 28.03
C GLU A 277 -38.11 -23.37 27.33
N GLU A 278 -38.11 -23.22 25.99
CA GLU A 278 -39.34 -23.11 25.20
C GLU A 278 -40.24 -24.34 25.36
N GLU A 279 -39.67 -25.55 25.36
CA GLU A 279 -40.43 -26.78 25.51
C GLU A 279 -41.00 -26.93 26.93
N ARG A 280 -40.26 -26.52 27.96
CA ARG A 280 -40.76 -26.46 29.35
C ARG A 280 -41.90 -25.45 29.49
N ASN A 281 -41.80 -24.30 28.83
CA ASN A 281 -42.83 -23.26 28.88
C ASN A 281 -44.09 -23.65 28.09
N ARG A 282 -44.00 -24.48 27.05
CA ARG A 282 -45.17 -25.04 26.35
C ARG A 282 -45.91 -26.14 27.12
N LYS A 283 -45.24 -26.78 28.09
CA LYS A 283 -45.81 -27.84 28.94
C LYS A 283 -46.45 -27.32 30.24
N ARG A 284 -46.35 -26.01 30.51
CA ARG A 284 -47.03 -25.30 31.60
C ARG A 284 -48.27 -24.60 31.08
#